data_AF-A0A7G9G2V3-F1
#
_entry.id   AF-A0A7G9G2V3-F1
#
_cell.length_a   1.000
_cell.length_b   1.000
_cell.length_c   1.000
_cell.angle_alpha   90.00
_cell.angle_beta   90.00
_cell.angle_gamma   90.00
#
_symmetry.space_group_name_H-M   'P 1'
#
loop_
_entity.id
_entity.type
_entity.pdbx_description
1 polymer ?
#
loop_
_entity_poly.entity_id
_entity_poly.type
_entity_poly.pdbx_seq_one_letter_code
_entity_poly.pdbx_strand_id
1 'polypeptide(L)'
;MQDPDLIILDDPISSFDTNKKYAILHRMFKNIGKRDVSLEGKTVLFLTHDFEPITDFIVVGKLGEEKAQASFICNEHGSVKEHKIDPNLDVKLITIECSEIAKNTDINIVSRVAFLRKLSELSGRNGDWDLVYEILSCLIHANEIKRKLGNNRYIDIAPEDIAIGISKIKEYIPDFDYDELKNSIYTKEGIKNLYDTETNAYLKVQLFREMNEILTHNEVKITQMDGAWYKFIDETYHIENDYLHFLDIIKFNIVPSYIIDNVDEIVSGI
;
A
#
# COMPACT_ATOMS: atom_id res chain seq x y z
N MET A 1 12.71 30.83 -28.99
CA MET A 1 12.43 29.93 -27.84
C MET A 1 13.08 30.59 -26.64
N GLN A 2 12.38 30.72 -25.52
CA GLN A 2 13.03 31.20 -24.29
C GLN A 2 14.14 30.20 -23.92
N ASP A 3 15.25 30.68 -23.36
CA ASP A 3 16.38 29.86 -22.91
C ASP A 3 16.45 29.89 -21.38
N PRO A 4 15.51 29.24 -20.68
CA PRO A 4 15.47 29.26 -19.22
C PRO A 4 16.57 28.40 -18.63
N ASP A 5 17.12 28.85 -17.50
CA ASP A 5 18.06 28.07 -16.68
C ASP A 5 17.38 26.92 -15.91
N LEU A 6 16.09 27.08 -15.59
CA LEU A 6 15.25 26.10 -14.89
C LEU A 6 13.85 26.05 -15.52
N ILE A 7 13.35 24.83 -15.73
CA ILE A 7 12.00 24.56 -16.21
C ILE A 7 11.24 23.83 -15.11
N ILE A 8 10.06 24.32 -14.74
CA ILE A 8 9.19 23.68 -13.75
C ILE A 8 7.98 23.12 -14.48
N LEU A 9 7.74 21.82 -14.32
CA LEU A 9 6.60 21.12 -14.87
C LEU A 9 5.72 20.64 -13.72
N ASP A 10 4.58 21.30 -13.55
CA ASP A 10 3.61 20.96 -12.52
C ASP A 10 2.56 20.01 -13.10
N ASP A 11 2.64 18.76 -12.68
CA ASP A 11 1.81 17.62 -13.06
C ASP A 11 1.53 17.47 -14.57
N PRO A 12 2.58 17.44 -15.41
CA PRO A 12 2.44 17.61 -16.86
C PRO A 12 1.81 16.41 -17.60
N ILE A 13 1.63 15.27 -16.92
CA ILE A 13 1.21 14.00 -17.54
C ILE A 13 -0.08 13.39 -16.97
N SER A 14 -0.57 13.86 -15.82
CA SER A 14 -1.64 13.17 -15.09
C SER A 14 -2.96 13.06 -15.83
N SER A 15 -3.27 14.02 -16.70
CA SER A 15 -4.51 14.06 -17.48
C SER A 15 -4.53 13.10 -18.69
N PHE A 16 -3.46 12.32 -18.92
CA PHE A 16 -3.31 11.47 -20.09
C PHE A 16 -3.42 9.98 -19.75
N ASP A 17 -3.82 9.16 -20.73
CA ASP A 17 -3.75 7.69 -20.60
C ASP A 17 -2.29 7.19 -20.61
N THR A 18 -2.06 5.99 -20.10
CA THR A 18 -0.72 5.39 -19.93
C THR A 18 0.15 5.44 -21.19
N ASN A 19 -0.42 5.20 -22.38
CA ASN A 19 0.34 5.25 -23.63
C ASN A 19 0.77 6.68 -23.98
N LYS A 20 -0.12 7.66 -23.77
CA LYS A 20 0.19 9.07 -23.97
C LYS A 20 1.17 9.60 -22.93
N LYS A 21 1.04 9.22 -21.65
CA LYS A 21 2.03 9.55 -20.60
C LYS A 21 3.42 9.14 -21.04
N TYR A 22 3.59 7.88 -21.45
CA TYR A 22 4.86 7.36 -21.96
C TYR A 22 5.38 8.16 -23.17
N ALA A 23 4.53 8.42 -24.17
CA ALA A 23 4.93 9.15 -25.37
C ALA A 23 5.36 10.60 -25.08
N ILE A 24 4.67 11.29 -24.16
CA ILE A 24 4.97 12.65 -23.74
C ILE A 24 6.32 12.68 -23.00
N LEU A 25 6.49 11.81 -21.98
CA LEU A 25 7.74 11.68 -21.24
C LEU A 25 8.92 11.41 -22.16
N HIS A 26 8.76 10.48 -23.10
CA HIS A 26 9.80 10.13 -24.07
C HIS A 26 10.10 11.29 -25.03
N ARG A 27 9.07 11.99 -25.52
CA ARG A 27 9.25 13.15 -26.40
C ARG A 27 9.92 14.32 -25.70
N MET A 28 9.65 14.52 -24.41
CA MET A 28 10.23 15.60 -23.61
C MET A 28 11.70 15.35 -23.28
N PHE A 29 12.08 14.11 -22.96
CA PHE A 29 13.40 13.82 -22.40
C PHE A 29 14.30 12.94 -23.27
N LYS A 30 13.83 12.46 -24.43
CA LYS A 30 14.67 11.77 -25.41
C LYS A 30 14.75 12.55 -26.71
N ASN A 31 15.92 12.50 -27.33
CA ASN A 31 16.20 13.02 -28.66
C ASN A 31 15.53 12.22 -29.80
N ILE A 32 14.22 11.96 -29.72
CA ILE A 32 13.43 11.46 -30.85
C ILE A 32 12.78 12.64 -31.59
N GLY A 33 13.11 12.82 -32.87
CA GLY A 33 12.50 13.81 -33.75
C GLY A 33 13.20 15.18 -33.74
N LYS A 34 12.43 16.27 -33.83
CA LYS A 34 12.98 17.65 -33.85
C LYS A 34 13.61 17.98 -32.49
N ARG A 35 14.89 18.35 -32.50
CA ARG A 35 15.70 18.72 -31.30
C ARG A 35 15.14 19.93 -30.57
N ASP A 36 14.52 20.85 -31.30
CA ASP A 36 14.01 22.13 -30.82
C ASP A 36 12.80 22.03 -29.87
N VAL A 37 12.41 20.81 -29.46
CA VAL A 37 11.26 20.54 -28.57
C VAL A 37 11.66 19.62 -27.40
N SER A 38 12.91 19.14 -27.38
CA SER A 38 13.43 18.30 -26.30
C SER A 38 13.91 19.18 -25.15
N LEU A 39 13.73 18.69 -23.92
CA LEU A 39 14.29 19.24 -22.69
C LEU A 39 15.62 18.57 -22.31
N GLU A 40 16.18 17.73 -23.19
CA GLU A 40 17.46 17.09 -22.96
C GLU A 40 18.57 18.14 -22.77
N GLY A 41 19.34 18.00 -21.68
CA GLY A 41 20.40 18.94 -21.31
C GLY A 41 19.90 20.22 -20.61
N LYS A 42 18.59 20.34 -20.34
CA LYS A 42 18.03 21.40 -19.50
C LYS A 42 17.84 20.92 -18.06
N THR A 43 17.92 21.85 -17.11
CA THR A 43 17.53 21.60 -15.72
C THR A 43 16.00 21.65 -15.62
N VAL A 44 15.39 20.54 -15.23
CA VAL A 44 13.94 20.41 -15.15
C VAL A 44 13.54 19.91 -13.76
N LEU A 45 12.66 20.65 -13.09
CA LEU A 45 11.93 20.19 -11.92
C LEU A 45 10.59 19.62 -12.40
N PHE A 46 10.40 18.30 -12.23
CA PHE A 46 9.19 17.60 -12.63
C PHE A 46 8.42 17.21 -11.37
N LEU A 47 7.27 17.85 -11.15
CA LEU A 47 6.38 17.56 -10.03
C LEU A 47 5.21 16.73 -10.55
N THR A 48 4.92 15.59 -9.91
CA THR A 48 3.77 14.77 -10.26
C THR A 48 3.39 13.86 -9.09
N HIS A 49 2.16 13.37 -9.12
CA HIS A 49 1.69 12.29 -8.25
C HIS A 49 1.81 10.90 -8.90
N ASP A 50 2.18 10.84 -10.19
CA ASP A 50 2.35 9.60 -10.93
C ASP A 50 3.67 8.90 -10.58
N PHE A 51 3.62 7.58 -10.38
CA PHE A 51 4.82 6.76 -10.12
C PHE A 51 5.56 6.34 -11.40
N GLU A 52 4.90 6.34 -12.57
CA GLU A 52 5.49 5.88 -13.82
C GLU A 52 6.81 6.58 -14.20
N PRO A 53 7.00 7.90 -14.00
CA PRO A 53 8.26 8.56 -14.30
C PRO A 53 9.47 7.99 -13.54
N ILE A 54 9.29 7.58 -12.28
CA ILE A 54 10.35 6.96 -11.48
C ILE A 54 10.73 5.62 -12.08
N THR A 55 9.71 4.80 -12.42
CA THR A 55 9.92 3.49 -13.03
C THR A 55 10.58 3.62 -14.40
N ASP A 56 10.06 4.47 -15.28
CA ASP A 56 10.54 4.62 -16.65
C ASP A 56 11.93 5.21 -16.71
N PHE A 57 12.18 6.32 -16.00
CA PHE A 57 13.44 7.04 -16.13
C PHE A 57 14.56 6.46 -15.29
N ILE A 58 14.24 5.98 -14.09
CA ILE A 58 15.25 5.65 -13.11
C ILE A 58 15.40 4.12 -13.00
N VAL A 59 14.32 3.38 -12.77
CA VAL A 59 14.41 1.92 -12.59
C VAL A 59 14.74 1.20 -13.89
N VAL A 60 14.05 1.51 -14.99
CA VAL A 60 14.34 0.92 -16.31
C VAL A 60 15.59 1.55 -16.95
N GLY A 61 16.14 2.62 -16.36
CA GLY A 61 17.35 3.29 -16.86
C GLY A 61 17.16 3.94 -18.23
N LYS A 62 15.95 4.41 -18.57
CA LYS A 62 15.70 5.08 -19.87
C LYS A 62 16.39 6.44 -19.95
N LEU A 63 16.74 7.03 -18.82
CA LEU A 63 17.71 8.13 -18.67
C LEU A 63 18.97 7.57 -17.99
N GLY A 64 20.15 8.14 -18.28
CA GLY A 64 21.37 7.77 -17.56
C GLY A 64 21.20 8.03 -16.05
N GLU A 65 21.75 7.18 -15.19
CA GLU A 65 21.65 7.29 -13.74
C GLU A 65 22.13 8.66 -13.22
N GLU A 66 23.05 9.29 -13.93
CA GLU A 66 23.58 10.62 -13.63
C GLU A 66 22.65 11.78 -14.00
N LYS A 67 21.55 11.51 -14.73
CA LYS A 67 20.70 12.55 -15.36
C LYS A 67 19.37 12.77 -14.67
N ALA A 68 18.95 11.88 -13.77
CA ALA A 68 17.67 11.98 -13.07
C ALA A 68 17.84 11.68 -11.59
N GLN A 69 17.21 12.51 -10.75
CA GLN A 69 17.08 12.27 -9.31
C GLN A 69 15.61 12.37 -8.97
N ALA A 70 15.15 11.53 -8.03
CA ALA A 70 13.79 11.57 -7.51
C ALA A 70 13.80 11.78 -6.01
N SER A 71 12.84 12.58 -5.56
CA SER A 71 12.55 12.80 -4.14
C SER A 71 11.05 12.66 -3.94
N PHE A 72 10.66 11.98 -2.88
CA PHE A 72 9.29 11.98 -2.38
C PHE A 72 9.09 13.24 -1.54
N ILE A 73 7.98 13.94 -1.80
CA ILE A 73 7.62 15.16 -1.08
C ILE A 73 6.30 14.91 -0.37
N CYS A 74 6.28 15.14 0.94
CA CYS A 74 5.06 15.09 1.74
C CYS A 74 4.86 16.39 2.52
N ASN A 75 3.59 16.65 2.87
CA ASN A 75 3.21 17.73 3.74
C ASN A 75 2.75 17.15 5.07
N GLU A 76 3.46 17.48 6.13
CA GLU A 76 3.12 17.11 7.50
C GLU A 76 2.72 18.37 8.28
N HIS A 77 1.41 18.53 8.52
CA HIS A 77 0.82 19.65 9.27
C HIS A 77 1.31 21.05 8.81
N GLY A 78 1.48 21.24 7.50
CA GLY A 78 1.96 22.49 6.90
C GLY A 78 3.48 22.55 6.70
N SER A 79 4.23 21.56 7.20
CA SER A 79 5.66 21.43 6.97
C SER A 79 5.93 20.51 5.78
N VAL A 80 6.51 21.05 4.71
CA VAL A 80 6.94 20.25 3.55
C VAL A 80 8.24 19.53 3.89
N LYS A 81 8.25 18.21 3.73
CA LYS A 81 9.45 17.36 3.87
C LYS A 81 9.81 16.75 2.52
N GLU A 82 11.11 16.61 2.30
CA GLU A 82 11.69 15.98 1.12
C GLU A 82 12.49 14.75 1.55
N HIS A 83 12.21 13.63 0.90
CA HIS A 83 12.91 12.37 1.11
C HIS A 83 13.48 11.90 -0.21
N LYS A 84 14.81 11.89 -0.32
CA LYS A 84 15.48 11.36 -1.52
C LYS A 84 15.13 9.88 -1.69
N ILE A 85 14.80 9.50 -2.92
CA ILE A 85 14.49 8.12 -3.29
C ILE A 85 15.78 7.47 -3.81
N ASP A 86 16.15 6.33 -3.23
CA ASP A 86 17.14 5.41 -3.78
C ASP A 86 16.41 4.28 -4.53
N PRO A 87 16.37 4.29 -5.87
CA PRO A 87 15.59 3.34 -6.66
C PRO A 87 15.92 1.88 -6.38
N ASN A 88 17.16 1.57 -5.99
CA ASN A 88 17.59 0.19 -5.75
C ASN A 88 17.12 -0.36 -4.40
N LEU A 89 16.84 0.53 -3.44
CA LEU A 89 16.43 0.16 -2.09
C LEU A 89 14.94 0.45 -1.85
N ASP A 90 14.45 1.54 -2.43
CA ASP A 90 13.16 2.15 -2.11
C ASP A 90 12.07 1.75 -3.10
N VAL A 91 12.41 1.31 -4.32
CA VAL A 91 11.41 0.80 -5.26
C VAL A 91 11.28 -0.69 -5.09
N LYS A 92 10.10 -1.11 -4.62
CA LYS A 92 9.82 -2.46 -4.17
C LYS A 92 8.80 -3.12 -5.09
N LEU A 93 9.01 -4.42 -5.33
CA LEU A 93 8.01 -5.29 -5.96
C LEU A 93 6.96 -5.67 -4.91
N ILE A 94 5.68 -5.51 -5.23
CA ILE A 94 4.58 -5.77 -4.28
C ILE A 94 4.65 -7.15 -3.61
N THR A 95 5.02 -8.19 -4.37
CA THR A 95 5.13 -9.55 -3.83
C THR A 95 6.31 -9.73 -2.89
N ILE A 96 7.43 -9.04 -3.15
CA ILE A 96 8.61 -9.04 -2.28
C ILE A 96 8.27 -8.31 -0.99
N GLU A 97 7.72 -7.10 -1.11
CA GLU A 97 7.36 -6.26 0.03
C GLU A 97 6.36 -6.96 0.97
N CYS A 98 5.27 -7.52 0.42
CA CYS A 98 4.29 -8.25 1.22
C CYS A 98 4.94 -9.44 1.97
N SER A 99 5.88 -10.14 1.33
CA SER A 99 6.62 -11.24 1.96
C SER A 99 7.57 -10.74 3.06
N GLU A 100 8.30 -9.65 2.81
CA GLU A 100 9.24 -9.04 3.78
C GLU A 100 8.48 -8.53 5.00
N ILE A 101 7.38 -7.79 4.80
CA ILE A 101 6.54 -7.28 5.88
C ILE A 101 5.92 -8.43 6.69
N ALA A 102 5.33 -9.44 6.04
CA ALA A 102 4.73 -10.57 6.75
C ALA A 102 5.73 -11.29 7.69
N LYS A 103 7.01 -11.33 7.31
CA LYS A 103 8.10 -11.94 8.09
C LYS A 103 8.68 -11.03 9.16
N ASN A 104 8.48 -9.72 9.07
CA ASN A 104 9.11 -8.75 9.96
C ASN A 104 8.41 -8.69 11.32
N THR A 105 9.09 -9.15 12.39
CA THR A 105 8.55 -9.17 13.76
C THR A 105 8.45 -7.79 14.41
N ASP A 106 9.09 -6.76 13.84
CA ASP A 106 8.97 -5.38 14.31
C ASP A 106 7.64 -4.72 13.87
N ILE A 107 6.97 -5.32 12.88
CA ILE A 107 5.65 -4.89 12.41
C ILE A 107 4.57 -5.63 13.21
N ASN A 108 3.51 -4.92 13.58
CA ASN A 108 2.41 -5.50 14.34
C ASN A 108 1.78 -6.71 13.60
N ILE A 109 1.29 -7.69 14.35
CA ILE A 109 0.80 -8.96 13.81
C ILE A 109 -0.40 -8.80 12.85
N VAL A 110 -1.26 -7.81 13.11
CA VAL A 110 -2.44 -7.54 12.27
C VAL A 110 -2.02 -7.10 10.86
N SER A 111 -1.07 -6.17 10.78
CA SER A 111 -0.47 -5.74 9.52
C SER A 111 0.23 -6.91 8.81
N ARG A 112 1.05 -7.70 9.53
CA ARG A 112 1.72 -8.88 8.95
C ARG A 112 0.73 -9.87 8.32
N VAL A 113 -0.39 -10.15 9.01
CA VAL A 113 -1.47 -11.00 8.51
C VAL A 113 -2.11 -10.42 7.25
N ALA A 114 -2.42 -9.12 7.25
CA ALA A 114 -3.04 -8.46 6.10
C ALA A 114 -2.12 -8.47 4.86
N PHE A 115 -0.81 -8.23 5.03
CA PHE A 115 0.16 -8.35 3.94
C PHE A 115 0.34 -9.78 3.43
N LEU A 116 0.32 -10.78 4.33
CA LEU A 116 0.38 -12.19 3.91
C LEU A 116 -0.89 -12.62 3.14
N ARG A 117 -2.06 -12.15 3.57
CA ARG A 117 -3.31 -12.34 2.81
C ARG A 117 -3.19 -11.68 1.44
N LYS A 118 -2.64 -10.46 1.36
CA LYS A 118 -2.42 -9.79 0.08
C LYS A 118 -1.49 -10.58 -0.84
N LEU A 119 -0.39 -11.12 -0.30
CA LEU A 119 0.52 -11.98 -1.04
C LEU A 119 -0.17 -13.24 -1.60
N SER A 120 -1.11 -13.82 -0.85
CA SER A 120 -1.89 -14.98 -1.31
C SER A 120 -2.82 -14.65 -2.48
N GLU A 121 -3.41 -13.44 -2.51
CA GLU A 121 -4.19 -12.93 -3.66
C GLU A 121 -3.29 -12.77 -4.89
N LEU A 122 -2.13 -12.14 -4.71
CA LEU A 122 -1.16 -11.88 -5.79
C LEU A 122 -0.54 -13.16 -6.35
N SER A 123 -0.47 -14.21 -5.53
CA SER A 123 -0.07 -15.56 -5.97
C SER A 123 -1.14 -16.30 -6.78
N GLY A 124 -2.27 -15.64 -7.05
CA GLY A 124 -3.38 -16.14 -7.84
C GLY A 124 -4.24 -17.17 -7.11
N ARG A 125 -4.14 -17.26 -5.77
CA ARG A 125 -4.83 -18.28 -4.95
C ARG A 125 -4.64 -19.71 -5.47
N ASN A 126 -3.44 -20.02 -5.95
CA ASN A 126 -3.12 -21.33 -6.51
C ASN A 126 -2.65 -22.31 -5.42
N GLY A 127 -3.26 -23.51 -5.37
CA GLY A 127 -2.88 -24.56 -4.42
C GLY A 127 -3.04 -24.11 -2.96
N ASP A 128 -2.00 -24.32 -2.15
CA ASP A 128 -1.98 -23.97 -0.72
C ASP A 128 -2.27 -22.48 -0.46
N TRP A 129 -2.00 -21.60 -1.42
CA TRP A 129 -2.31 -20.17 -1.29
C TRP A 129 -3.81 -19.86 -1.20
N ASP A 130 -4.68 -20.72 -1.74
CA ASP A 130 -6.13 -20.59 -1.52
C ASP A 130 -6.49 -20.82 -0.05
N LEU A 131 -5.85 -21.79 0.58
CA LEU A 131 -6.07 -22.11 2.00
C LEU A 131 -5.54 -20.98 2.89
N VAL A 132 -4.35 -20.44 2.58
CA VAL A 132 -3.81 -19.24 3.25
C VAL A 132 -4.82 -18.09 3.16
N TYR A 133 -5.33 -17.83 1.96
CA TYR A 133 -6.30 -16.75 1.75
C TYR A 133 -7.55 -16.94 2.62
N GLU A 134 -8.18 -18.10 2.57
CA GLU A 134 -9.43 -18.39 3.29
C GLU A 134 -9.23 -18.30 4.81
N ILE A 135 -8.13 -18.88 5.34
CA ILE A 135 -7.83 -18.85 6.78
C ILE A 135 -7.60 -17.42 7.25
N LEU A 136 -6.71 -16.66 6.59
CA LEU A 136 -6.43 -15.28 7.00
C LEU A 136 -7.64 -14.37 6.80
N SER A 137 -8.46 -14.61 5.78
CA SER A 137 -9.72 -13.90 5.59
C SER A 137 -10.68 -14.16 6.75
N CYS A 138 -10.78 -15.39 7.25
CA CYS A 138 -11.62 -15.67 8.43
C CYS A 138 -11.10 -14.95 9.68
N LEU A 139 -9.78 -14.91 9.87
CA LEU A 139 -9.14 -14.23 11.02
C LEU A 139 -9.43 -12.72 11.01
N ILE A 140 -9.27 -12.08 9.86
CA ILE A 140 -9.56 -10.64 9.65
C ILE A 140 -10.99 -10.28 10.03
N HIS A 141 -11.96 -11.15 9.72
CA HIS A 141 -13.35 -10.95 10.11
C HIS A 141 -13.70 -11.53 11.48
N ALA A 142 -12.70 -11.90 12.30
CA ALA A 142 -12.84 -12.55 13.61
C ALA A 142 -13.79 -13.76 13.64
N ASN A 143 -13.86 -14.51 12.54
CA ASN A 143 -14.81 -15.62 12.35
C ASN A 143 -14.17 -17.00 12.62
N GLU A 144 -14.99 -18.04 12.66
CA GLU A 144 -14.50 -19.42 12.57
C GLU A 144 -13.96 -19.72 11.16
N ILE A 145 -12.95 -20.61 11.07
CA ILE A 145 -12.34 -21.00 9.78
C ILE A 145 -13.38 -21.72 8.91
N LYS A 146 -13.91 -21.02 7.89
CA LYS A 146 -14.89 -21.55 6.94
C LYS A 146 -14.70 -20.91 5.57
N ARG A 147 -14.87 -21.69 4.51
CA ARG A 147 -14.82 -21.17 3.14
C ARG A 147 -16.15 -20.57 2.71
N LYS A 148 -16.12 -19.37 2.14
CA LYS A 148 -17.32 -18.68 1.62
C LYS A 148 -17.58 -19.07 0.16
N LEU A 149 -18.72 -19.69 -0.12
CA LEU A 149 -19.13 -20.11 -1.49
C LEU A 149 -19.95 -19.03 -2.24
N GLY A 150 -20.32 -17.94 -1.56
CA GLY A 150 -21.25 -16.91 -2.06
C GLY A 150 -22.65 -17.00 -1.44
N ASN A 151 -23.45 -15.93 -1.54
CA ASN A 151 -24.82 -15.84 -0.97
C ASN A 151 -24.92 -16.25 0.51
N ASN A 152 -23.97 -15.82 1.35
CA ASN A 152 -23.87 -16.19 2.78
C ASN A 152 -23.82 -17.70 3.07
N ARG A 153 -23.40 -18.52 2.11
CA ARG A 153 -23.15 -19.94 2.34
C ARG A 153 -21.69 -20.18 2.72
N TYR A 154 -21.51 -20.88 3.82
CA TYR A 154 -20.22 -21.27 4.36
C TYR A 154 -20.11 -22.79 4.37
N ILE A 155 -18.93 -23.29 4.01
CA ILE A 155 -18.58 -24.70 4.17
C ILE A 155 -17.37 -24.81 5.08
N ASP A 156 -17.37 -25.86 5.90
CA ASP A 156 -16.21 -26.18 6.71
C ASP A 156 -15.05 -26.59 5.80
N ILE A 157 -13.86 -26.13 6.15
CA ILE A 157 -12.61 -26.56 5.51
C ILE A 157 -12.16 -27.83 6.23
N ALA A 158 -11.69 -28.84 5.47
CA ALA A 158 -11.26 -30.09 6.06
C ALA A 158 -10.06 -29.85 7.01
N PRO A 159 -9.97 -30.54 8.17
CA PRO A 159 -8.88 -30.33 9.12
C PRO A 159 -7.48 -30.49 8.52
N GLU A 160 -7.32 -31.42 7.57
CA GLU A 160 -6.09 -31.61 6.80
C GLU A 160 -5.72 -30.40 5.95
N ASP A 161 -6.69 -29.76 5.30
CA ASP A 161 -6.50 -28.55 4.51
C ASP A 161 -6.18 -27.35 5.42
N ILE A 162 -6.85 -27.25 6.57
CA ILE A 162 -6.52 -26.22 7.57
C ILE A 162 -5.06 -26.38 8.02
N ALA A 163 -4.62 -27.61 8.29
CA ALA A 163 -3.24 -27.87 8.71
C ALA A 163 -2.22 -27.48 7.62
N ILE A 164 -2.52 -27.74 6.34
CA ILE A 164 -1.69 -27.30 5.20
C ILE A 164 -1.61 -25.78 5.15
N GLY A 165 -2.75 -25.09 5.22
CA GLY A 165 -2.80 -23.63 5.19
C GLY A 165 -2.07 -22.99 6.37
N ILE A 166 -2.26 -23.49 7.59
CA ILE A 166 -1.52 -23.04 8.79
C ILE A 166 -0.02 -23.30 8.63
N SER A 167 0.38 -24.48 8.15
CA SER A 167 1.80 -24.77 7.89
C SER A 167 2.40 -23.78 6.91
N LYS A 168 1.65 -23.39 5.87
CA LYS A 168 2.09 -22.40 4.89
C LYS A 168 2.19 -21.00 5.48
N ILE A 169 1.22 -20.59 6.30
CA ILE A 169 1.27 -19.32 7.04
C ILE A 169 2.51 -19.25 7.94
N LYS A 170 2.84 -20.36 8.61
CA LYS A 170 4.00 -20.46 9.51
C LYS A 170 5.37 -20.34 8.85
N GLU A 171 5.44 -20.46 7.52
CA GLU A 171 6.67 -20.12 6.77
C GLU A 171 6.97 -18.60 6.80
N TYR A 172 5.96 -17.77 7.07
CA TYR A 172 6.07 -16.30 7.15
C TYR A 172 5.88 -15.79 8.58
N ILE A 173 4.97 -16.40 9.34
CA ILE A 173 4.65 -16.04 10.72
C ILE A 173 4.81 -17.29 11.60
N PRO A 174 6.03 -17.62 12.05
CA PRO A 174 6.31 -18.91 12.72
C PRO A 174 5.47 -19.17 13.98
N ASP A 175 5.14 -18.10 14.69
CA ASP A 175 4.36 -18.04 15.93
C ASP A 175 2.84 -17.94 15.70
N PHE A 176 2.37 -18.09 14.46
CA PHE A 176 0.95 -17.97 14.13
C PHE A 176 0.09 -19.03 14.86
N ASP A 177 -0.84 -18.56 15.69
CA ASP A 177 -1.90 -19.35 16.30
C ASP A 177 -3.25 -18.66 16.02
N TYR A 178 -4.12 -19.34 15.28
CA TYR A 178 -5.39 -18.77 14.83
C TYR A 178 -6.30 -18.40 16.00
N ASP A 179 -6.47 -19.33 16.95
CA ASP A 179 -7.41 -19.17 18.05
C ASP A 179 -6.88 -18.15 19.06
N GLU A 180 -5.58 -18.14 19.34
CA GLU A 180 -4.97 -17.13 20.20
C GLU A 180 -5.14 -15.73 19.59
N LEU A 181 -4.80 -15.55 18.31
CA LEU A 181 -4.91 -14.26 17.63
C LEU A 181 -6.36 -13.79 17.58
N LYS A 182 -7.29 -14.68 17.20
CA LYS A 182 -8.72 -14.36 17.14
C LYS A 182 -9.27 -13.90 18.49
N ASN A 183 -8.91 -14.59 19.57
CA ASN A 183 -9.49 -14.34 20.89
C ASN A 183 -8.79 -13.22 21.68
N SER A 184 -7.55 -12.87 21.35
CA SER A 184 -6.78 -11.86 22.08
C SER A 184 -6.52 -10.59 21.27
N ILE A 185 -6.11 -10.73 20.00
CA ILE A 185 -5.68 -9.60 19.16
C ILE A 185 -6.83 -9.07 18.30
N TYR A 186 -7.58 -9.92 17.61
CA TYR A 186 -8.72 -9.54 16.76
C TYR A 186 -9.98 -9.27 17.59
N THR A 187 -9.79 -8.48 18.65
CA THR A 187 -10.84 -7.96 19.52
C THR A 187 -10.73 -6.43 19.51
N LYS A 188 -11.80 -5.75 19.91
CA LYS A 188 -11.80 -4.28 20.03
C LYS A 188 -10.60 -3.78 20.85
N GLU A 189 -10.36 -4.38 22.02
CA GLU A 189 -9.26 -3.97 22.90
C GLU A 189 -7.89 -4.36 22.33
N GLY A 190 -7.77 -5.54 21.71
CA GLY A 190 -6.51 -6.01 21.13
C GLY A 190 -6.00 -5.12 19.99
N ILE A 191 -6.85 -4.81 19.00
CA ILE A 191 -6.47 -3.94 17.88
C ILE A 191 -6.24 -2.50 18.38
N LYS A 192 -7.07 -1.99 19.30
CA LYS A 192 -6.88 -0.66 19.88
C LYS A 192 -5.52 -0.54 20.59
N ASN A 193 -5.13 -1.54 21.37
CA ASN A 193 -3.83 -1.52 22.05
C ASN A 193 -2.66 -1.49 21.06
N LEU A 194 -2.75 -2.23 19.95
CA LEU A 194 -1.74 -2.15 18.88
C LEU A 194 -1.72 -0.74 18.27
N TYR A 195 -2.90 -0.18 17.97
CA TYR A 195 -3.04 1.16 17.39
C TYR A 195 -2.43 2.24 18.28
N ASP A 196 -2.68 2.20 19.59
CA ASP A 196 -2.19 3.19 20.55
C ASP A 196 -0.64 3.20 20.65
N THR A 197 0.02 2.09 20.29
CA THR A 197 1.49 1.97 20.29
C THR A 197 2.13 2.14 18.91
N GLU A 198 1.34 2.11 17.83
CA GLU A 198 1.83 2.21 16.46
C GLU A 198 2.18 3.66 16.13
N THR A 199 3.32 3.86 15.46
CA THR A 199 3.80 5.20 15.08
C THR A 199 3.80 5.41 13.58
N ASN A 200 3.81 4.32 12.80
CA ASN A 200 3.74 4.39 11.36
C ASN A 200 2.31 4.69 10.91
N ALA A 201 2.13 5.77 10.14
CA ALA A 201 0.84 6.23 9.66
C ALA A 201 0.11 5.19 8.80
N TYR A 202 0.83 4.48 7.93
CA TYR A 202 0.24 3.43 7.10
C TYR A 202 -0.27 2.28 7.96
N LEU A 203 0.54 1.80 8.90
CA LEU A 203 0.18 0.70 9.80
C LEU A 203 -0.98 1.07 10.72
N LYS A 204 -1.05 2.33 11.18
CA LYS A 204 -2.23 2.88 11.89
C LYS A 204 -3.51 2.78 11.05
N VAL A 205 -3.47 3.24 9.79
CA VAL A 205 -4.64 3.14 8.89
C VAL A 205 -5.05 1.69 8.68
N GLN A 206 -4.08 0.78 8.55
CA GLN A 206 -4.36 -0.65 8.42
C GLN A 206 -5.04 -1.21 9.68
N LEU A 207 -4.52 -0.92 10.87
CA LEU A 207 -5.15 -1.30 12.14
C LEU A 207 -6.57 -0.74 12.27
N PHE A 208 -6.79 0.51 11.86
CA PHE A 208 -8.12 1.13 11.85
C PHE A 208 -9.09 0.42 10.91
N ARG A 209 -8.65 0.03 9.70
CA ARG A 209 -9.47 -0.76 8.78
C ARG A 209 -9.91 -2.07 9.41
N GLU A 210 -8.98 -2.78 10.03
CA GLU A 210 -9.25 -4.06 10.69
C GLU A 210 -10.19 -3.87 11.89
N MET A 211 -10.02 -2.79 12.65
CA MET A 211 -10.96 -2.43 13.70
C MET A 211 -12.38 -2.19 13.16
N ASN A 212 -12.53 -1.54 12.00
CA ASN A 212 -13.84 -1.32 11.37
C ASN A 212 -14.48 -2.61 10.85
N GLU A 213 -13.69 -3.59 10.42
CA GLU A 213 -14.19 -4.89 9.98
C GLU A 213 -14.74 -5.73 11.15
N ILE A 214 -14.08 -5.68 12.31
CA ILE A 214 -14.52 -6.46 13.49
C ILE A 214 -15.64 -5.78 14.28
N LEU A 215 -15.72 -4.44 14.26
CA LEU A 215 -16.75 -3.69 14.96
C LEU A 215 -18.03 -3.64 14.12
N THR A 216 -19.18 -3.66 14.78
CA THR A 216 -20.44 -3.49 14.05
C THR A 216 -20.50 -2.07 13.48
N HIS A 217 -21.08 -1.89 12.28
CA HIS A 217 -21.16 -0.58 11.59
C HIS A 217 -21.81 0.56 12.43
N ASN A 218 -22.43 0.23 13.57
CA ASN A 218 -23.04 1.20 14.48
C ASN A 218 -22.10 1.70 15.59
N GLU A 219 -20.99 1.00 15.86
CA GLU A 219 -20.03 1.33 16.92
C GLU A 219 -18.98 2.33 16.42
N VAL A 220 -18.61 2.25 15.14
CA VAL A 220 -17.77 3.26 14.48
C VAL A 220 -18.68 4.23 13.73
N LYS A 221 -18.85 5.44 14.26
CA LYS A 221 -19.65 6.48 13.61
C LYS A 221 -18.90 7.12 12.44
N ILE A 222 -19.00 6.50 11.28
CA ILE A 222 -18.54 7.04 10.00
C ILE A 222 -19.71 7.84 9.40
N THR A 223 -19.65 9.17 9.46
CA THR A 223 -20.66 10.10 8.90
C THR A 223 -20.62 10.15 7.36
N GLN A 224 -21.66 10.68 6.70
CA GLN A 224 -21.73 10.66 5.22
C GLN A 224 -20.70 11.56 4.51
N MET A 225 -20.14 12.58 5.18
CA MET A 225 -18.96 13.32 4.67
C MET A 225 -17.71 12.43 4.62
N ASP A 226 -17.74 11.30 5.33
CA ASP A 226 -16.71 10.28 5.35
C ASP A 226 -16.85 9.26 4.22
N GLY A 227 -17.81 9.39 3.30
CA GLY A 227 -17.92 8.46 2.17
C GLY A 227 -16.74 8.52 1.19
N ALA A 228 -16.23 9.73 0.91
CA ALA A 228 -15.04 9.92 0.07
C ALA A 228 -13.75 9.54 0.83
N TRP A 229 -13.71 9.77 2.13
CA TRP A 229 -12.60 9.42 3.02
C TRP A 229 -12.50 7.92 3.29
N TYR A 230 -13.64 7.28 3.54
CA TYR A 230 -13.76 5.84 3.68
C TYR A 230 -13.43 5.17 2.36
N LYS A 231 -13.93 5.69 1.23
CA LYS A 231 -13.44 5.25 -0.09
C LYS A 231 -11.95 5.52 -0.28
N PHE A 232 -11.36 6.57 0.27
CA PHE A 232 -9.91 6.74 0.20
C PHE A 232 -9.18 5.68 1.04
N ILE A 233 -9.58 5.46 2.29
CA ILE A 233 -9.00 4.43 3.17
C ILE A 233 -9.21 3.01 2.59
N ASP A 234 -10.36 2.77 1.97
CA ASP A 234 -10.75 1.48 1.40
C ASP A 234 -10.23 1.29 -0.04
N GLU A 235 -10.47 2.22 -0.96
CA GLU A 235 -10.05 2.20 -2.37
C GLU A 235 -8.62 2.72 -2.61
N THR A 236 -8.12 3.76 -1.91
CA THR A 236 -6.75 4.32 -2.14
C THR A 236 -5.64 3.46 -1.53
N TYR A 237 -5.90 2.73 -0.45
CA TYR A 237 -4.99 1.65 -0.01
C TYR A 237 -5.24 0.33 -0.74
N HIS A 238 -6.13 0.35 -1.74
CA HIS A 238 -6.16 -0.60 -2.84
C HIS A 238 -5.49 -0.04 -4.11
N ILE A 239 -5.00 1.21 -4.17
CA ILE A 239 -4.26 1.77 -5.34
C ILE A 239 -2.87 1.14 -5.51
N GLU A 240 -2.36 0.40 -4.51
CA GLU A 240 -1.26 -0.56 -4.72
C GLU A 240 -1.60 -1.67 -5.74
N ASN A 241 -2.87 -1.84 -6.14
CA ASN A 241 -3.29 -2.88 -7.08
C ASN A 241 -2.94 -2.60 -8.55
N ASP A 242 -2.66 -1.36 -8.95
CA ASP A 242 -2.45 -1.03 -10.37
C ASP A 242 -0.98 -1.08 -10.80
N TYR A 243 -0.03 -1.08 -9.84
CA TYR A 243 1.40 -1.10 -10.14
C TYR A 243 2.12 -2.25 -9.44
N LEU A 244 2.90 -3.01 -10.20
CA LEU A 244 3.78 -4.06 -9.66
C LEU A 244 4.94 -3.51 -8.82
N HIS A 245 5.31 -2.23 -9.04
CA HIS A 245 6.38 -1.53 -8.34
C HIS A 245 5.82 -0.30 -7.63
N PHE A 246 6.28 -0.05 -6.41
CA PHE A 246 5.93 1.15 -5.64
C PHE A 246 7.08 1.55 -4.69
N LEU A 247 6.97 2.72 -4.04
CA LEU A 247 7.92 3.15 -3.01
C LEU A 247 7.64 2.45 -1.69
N ASP A 248 8.67 1.92 -1.02
CA ASP A 248 8.60 1.35 0.34
C ASP A 248 7.62 2.15 1.24
N ILE A 249 6.45 1.55 1.46
CA ILE A 249 5.30 2.18 2.13
C ILE A 249 5.51 2.37 3.63
N ILE A 250 6.48 1.65 4.21
CA ILE A 250 6.86 1.81 5.60
C ILE A 250 7.82 3.00 5.74
N LYS A 251 8.72 3.18 4.76
CA LYS A 251 9.67 4.29 4.71
C LYS A 251 9.05 5.61 4.27
N PHE A 252 8.21 5.60 3.24
CA PHE A 252 7.61 6.80 2.65
C PHE A 252 6.17 6.97 3.11
N ASN A 253 5.92 8.00 3.92
CA ASN A 253 4.58 8.28 4.41
C ASN A 253 3.69 8.83 3.29
N ILE A 254 2.93 7.94 2.67
CA ILE A 254 1.91 8.28 1.66
C ILE A 254 0.59 8.75 2.29
N VAL A 255 0.44 8.63 3.61
CA VAL A 255 -0.80 8.97 4.32
C VAL A 255 -0.82 10.46 4.62
N PRO A 256 -1.80 11.23 4.10
CA PRO A 256 -1.93 12.63 4.44
C PRO A 256 -2.20 12.83 5.94
N SER A 257 -1.57 13.85 6.56
CA SER A 257 -1.69 14.08 8.02
C SER A 257 -3.12 14.21 8.51
N TYR A 258 -4.00 14.89 7.75
CA TYR A 258 -5.39 15.07 8.15
C TYR A 258 -6.17 13.72 8.18
N ILE A 259 -5.74 12.69 7.44
CA ILE A 259 -6.34 11.35 7.54
C ILE A 259 -5.99 10.76 8.90
N ILE A 260 -4.73 10.83 9.30
CA ILE A 260 -4.28 10.32 10.60
C ILE A 260 -4.96 11.06 11.74
N ASP A 261 -5.04 12.39 11.67
CA ASP A 261 -5.69 13.20 12.70
C ASP A 261 -7.16 12.76 12.91
N ASN A 262 -7.89 12.51 11.82
CA ASN A 262 -9.28 12.03 11.87
C ASN A 262 -9.37 10.60 12.43
N VAL A 263 -8.50 9.69 11.99
CA VAL A 263 -8.49 8.31 12.48
C VAL A 263 -8.16 8.27 13.97
N ASP A 264 -7.18 9.06 14.42
CA ASP A 264 -6.81 9.22 15.82
C ASP A 264 -7.99 9.75 16.67
N GLU A 265 -8.77 10.72 16.15
CA GLU A 265 -9.97 11.22 16.82
C GLU A 265 -11.04 10.14 16.98
N ILE A 266 -11.29 9.35 15.93
CA ILE A 266 -12.29 8.26 15.97
C ILE A 266 -11.86 7.17 16.96
N VAL A 267 -10.61 6.72 16.88
CA VAL A 267 -10.09 5.65 17.76
C VAL A 267 -10.05 6.10 19.22
N SER A 268 -9.78 7.38 19.48
CA SER A 268 -9.81 7.94 20.85
C SER A 268 -11.22 7.96 21.46
N GLY A 269 -12.26 7.98 20.63
CA GLY A 269 -13.65 7.95 21.05
C GLY A 269 -14.25 6.56 21.28
N ILE A 270 -13.50 5.50 20.96
CA ILE A 270 -13.89 4.08 21.01
C ILE A 270 -13.46 3.45 22.34
#